data_AF-A0A099KW72-F1
#
_entry.id   AF-A0A099KW72-F1
#
_cell.length_a   1.000
_cell.length_b   1.000
_cell.length_c   1.000
_cell.angle_alpha   90.00
_cell.angle_beta   90.00
_cell.angle_gamma   90.00
#
_symmetry.space_group_name_H-M   'P 1'
#
loop_
_entity.id
_entity.type
_entity.pdbx_description
1 polymer ?
#
loop_
_entity_poly.entity_id
_entity_poly.type
_entity_poly.pdbx_seq_one_letter_code
_entity_poly.pdbx_strand_id
1 'polypeptide(L)'
;MSQITLANHPDVIMVYQDRDSVEPAIQQILELELSFKSYRYNPKKLHEITLLKPKVLLLASNNVKNTIQFYINYLEEYEQKIAPHSAILLISNRETYRAYLACENGLFDNYVIINPLNEPYRLKLVLLQELQIIENHKNSSLEQLISDGEDELASCIEHGVALKKSFTEGVNQCESAILSAANESLDNEEAKRVLQNLIGLSVGEMSENLSASIQTILDQLIKLKANNQSIKLGFEKLQIPKNKSVVGVNTELLTKDTPENECPKTSRYKVLIAEPSDMFARVIEEIFADTVFRWALVNDGQAALEKIESFKPDVALLAYDLPSINGLEITRTLREAGNKMPVIAYAHDQDKLEIKRWIPFGLSGYLIKPLKKSAILNSVTKAVKNPIEIISHNKVADKVGIAWIEEYSIGNTEIDEQHKVLFAMINDFFHQDNKEAAIMLFQSLSSYIDLHFEAEENLLRQINYPDTEEHINKHGELREKFHLLRGKLDDYDIDVHHKIAMFLYNWLAKHILKADMEYKSYALSIEESSFT
;
A
#
# COMPACT_ATOMS: atom_id res chain seq x y z
N MET A 1 16.19 63.90 17.49
CA MET A 1 15.18 63.02 16.88
C MET A 1 15.91 61.97 16.06
N SER A 2 16.31 60.87 16.72
CA SER A 2 17.02 59.76 16.11
C SER A 2 16.03 58.82 15.42
N GLN A 3 16.24 58.62 14.12
CA GLN A 3 15.49 57.68 13.29
C GLN A 3 15.52 56.28 13.93
N ILE A 4 14.32 55.75 14.18
CA ILE A 4 14.10 54.37 14.62
C ILE A 4 14.50 53.48 13.44
N THR A 5 15.65 52.82 13.57
CA THR A 5 16.07 51.74 12.69
C THR A 5 15.11 50.58 12.93
N LEU A 6 14.21 50.29 11.98
CA LEU A 6 13.43 49.04 12.02
C LEU A 6 14.44 47.88 12.04
N ALA A 7 14.44 47.10 13.13
CA ALA A 7 15.27 45.92 13.25
C ALA A 7 14.83 44.92 12.16
N ASN A 8 15.72 44.66 11.19
CA ASN A 8 15.46 43.75 10.09
C ASN A 8 15.52 42.30 10.63
N HIS A 9 14.37 41.76 11.03
CA HIS A 9 14.22 40.40 11.54
C HIS A 9 14.31 39.40 10.38
N PRO A 10 15.09 38.31 10.48
CA PRO A 10 15.18 37.30 9.43
C PRO A 10 13.87 36.50 9.32
N ASP A 11 13.38 36.30 8.10
CA ASP A 11 12.20 35.48 7.83
C ASP A 11 12.48 34.00 8.09
N VAL A 12 13.70 33.56 7.76
CA VAL A 12 14.15 32.16 7.90
C VAL A 12 15.42 32.11 8.73
N ILE A 13 15.40 31.30 9.80
CA ILE A 13 16.60 30.97 10.58
C ILE A 13 16.90 29.48 10.45
N MET A 14 18.15 29.14 10.15
CA MET A 14 18.63 27.76 10.20
C MET A 14 19.57 27.53 11.38
N VAL A 15 19.32 26.47 12.16
CA VAL A 15 20.22 25.96 13.18
C VAL A 15 20.77 24.62 12.73
N TYR A 16 22.10 24.51 12.62
CA TYR A 16 22.75 23.30 12.14
C TYR A 16 23.88 22.83 13.06
N GLN A 17 24.13 21.52 13.11
CA GLN A 17 25.29 20.97 13.84
C GLN A 17 26.55 20.88 12.98
N ASP A 18 26.38 20.41 11.75
CA ASP A 18 27.44 20.18 10.78
C ASP A 18 27.21 21.03 9.52
N ARG A 19 28.19 21.87 9.18
CA ARG A 19 28.06 22.83 8.08
C ARG A 19 28.05 22.13 6.73
N ASP A 20 28.91 21.14 6.55
CA ASP A 20 29.08 20.46 5.26
C ASP A 20 27.78 19.75 4.85
N SER A 21 27.03 19.25 5.83
CA SER A 21 25.73 18.61 5.61
C SER A 21 24.63 19.55 5.10
N VAL A 22 24.70 20.85 5.42
CA VAL A 22 23.64 21.83 5.12
C VAL A 22 24.04 22.85 4.05
N GLU A 23 25.30 22.88 3.63
CA GLU A 23 25.80 23.83 2.63
C GLU A 23 24.96 23.82 1.33
N PRO A 24 24.54 22.66 0.77
CA PRO A 24 23.66 22.64 -0.40
C PRO A 24 22.28 23.27 -0.13
N ALA A 25 21.73 23.07 1.08
CA ALA A 25 20.46 23.65 1.49
C ALA A 25 20.57 25.17 1.66
N ILE A 26 21.70 25.67 2.18
CA ILE A 26 21.99 27.10 2.30
C ILE A 26 21.99 27.78 0.93
N GLN A 27 22.65 27.18 -0.07
CA GLN A 27 22.67 27.75 -1.43
C GLN A 27 21.27 27.87 -2.02
N GLN A 28 20.42 26.85 -1.87
CA GLN A 28 19.03 26.91 -2.35
C GLN A 28 18.20 28.02 -1.71
N ILE A 29 18.45 28.36 -0.44
CA ILE A 29 17.72 29.41 0.27
C ILE A 29 18.18 30.79 -0.20
N LEU A 30 19.49 30.97 -0.44
CA LEU A 30 20.05 32.23 -0.93
C LEU A 30 19.49 32.62 -2.31
N GLU A 31 19.20 31.64 -3.16
CA GLU A 31 18.56 31.85 -4.46
C GLU A 31 17.12 32.40 -4.38
N LEU A 32 16.46 32.31 -3.21
CA LEU A 32 15.11 32.83 -3.01
C LEU A 32 15.08 34.31 -2.59
N GLU A 33 16.25 34.96 -2.46
CA GLU A 33 16.40 36.36 -2.02
C GLU A 33 15.70 36.67 -0.66
N LEU A 34 15.50 35.65 0.16
CA LEU A 34 14.87 35.77 1.48
C LEU A 34 15.83 36.34 2.53
N SER A 35 15.27 36.99 3.56
CA SER A 35 16.03 37.41 4.75
C SER A 35 16.42 36.18 5.58
N PHE A 36 17.56 35.57 5.25
CA PHE A 36 18.03 34.30 5.79
C PHE A 36 19.27 34.47 6.68
N LYS A 37 19.29 33.76 7.82
CA LYS A 37 20.48 33.60 8.67
C LYS A 37 20.66 32.15 9.10
N SER A 38 21.90 31.69 9.11
CA SER A 38 22.26 30.36 9.62
C SER A 38 23.21 30.45 10.82
N TYR A 39 22.97 29.59 11.82
CA TYR A 39 23.73 29.53 13.05
C TYR A 39 24.16 28.09 13.32
N ARG A 40 25.42 27.93 13.70
CA ARG A 40 25.88 26.67 14.27
C ARG A 40 25.26 26.49 15.65
N TYR A 41 24.77 25.29 15.92
CA TYR A 41 24.16 24.92 17.20
C TYR A 41 25.07 25.30 18.37
N ASN A 42 24.54 26.12 19.28
CA ASN A 42 25.21 26.49 20.51
C ASN A 42 24.16 26.67 21.63
N PRO A 43 24.13 25.80 22.66
CA PRO A 43 23.14 25.88 23.72
C PRO A 43 23.21 27.19 24.53
N LYS A 44 24.37 27.86 24.57
CA LYS A 44 24.52 29.14 25.29
C LYS A 44 23.98 30.35 24.53
N LYS A 45 23.60 30.19 23.26
CA LYS A 45 23.14 31.27 22.38
C LYS A 45 21.69 31.13 21.92
N LEU A 46 20.94 30.20 22.51
CA LEU A 46 19.53 29.97 22.22
C LEU A 46 18.67 31.24 22.38
N HIS A 47 18.95 32.02 23.43
CA HIS A 47 18.27 33.29 23.68
C HIS A 47 18.41 34.30 22.53
N GLU A 48 19.52 34.28 21.78
CA GLU A 48 19.73 35.17 20.62
C GLU A 48 18.73 34.84 19.50
N ILE A 49 18.34 33.57 19.33
CA ILE A 49 17.38 33.12 18.31
C ILE A 49 15.97 33.58 18.68
N THR A 50 15.59 33.49 19.96
CA THR A 50 14.29 33.95 20.46
C THR A 50 14.05 35.45 20.21
N LEU A 51 15.11 36.27 20.34
CA LEU A 51 15.04 37.72 20.08
C LEU A 51 14.83 38.05 18.59
N LEU A 52 15.23 37.16 17.69
CA LEU A 52 15.14 37.38 16.25
C LEU A 52 13.73 37.15 15.69
N LYS A 53 12.86 36.43 16.40
CA LYS A 53 11.45 36.16 16.03
C LYS A 53 11.29 35.67 14.57
N PRO A 54 11.92 34.54 14.19
CA PRO A 54 11.80 34.00 12.84
C PRO A 54 10.37 33.57 12.54
N LYS A 55 9.96 33.64 11.26
CA LYS A 55 8.72 33.00 10.79
C LYS A 55 8.92 31.51 10.55
N VAL A 56 10.11 31.12 10.08
CA VAL A 56 10.48 29.72 9.84
C VAL A 56 11.79 29.39 10.55
N LEU A 57 11.80 28.27 11.28
CA LEU A 57 12.97 27.72 11.96
C LEU A 57 13.35 26.37 11.33
N LEU A 58 14.48 26.34 10.62
CA LEU A 58 15.05 25.13 10.04
C LEU A 58 16.01 24.47 11.02
N LEU A 59 15.81 23.18 11.30
CA LEU A 59 16.60 22.44 12.29
C LEU A 59 17.30 21.25 11.63
N ALA A 60 18.64 21.30 11.57
CA ALA A 60 19.46 20.29 10.92
C ALA A 60 20.43 19.61 11.89
N SER A 61 20.43 18.27 11.92
CA SER A 61 21.45 17.51 12.64
C SER A 61 21.68 16.12 12.07
N ASN A 62 22.76 15.48 12.51
CA ASN A 62 23.10 14.12 12.13
C ASN A 62 22.20 13.06 12.79
N ASN A 63 21.37 13.45 13.77
CA ASN A 63 20.48 12.54 14.49
C ASN A 63 19.16 13.26 14.86
N VAL A 64 18.07 12.84 14.22
CA VAL A 64 16.75 13.46 14.41
C VAL A 64 16.29 13.43 15.86
N LYS A 65 16.64 12.39 16.64
CA LYS A 65 16.33 12.32 18.08
C LYS A 65 16.95 13.49 18.85
N ASN A 66 18.19 13.85 18.52
CA ASN A 66 18.87 14.98 19.16
C ASN A 66 18.26 16.31 18.74
N THR A 67 17.81 16.42 17.48
CA THR A 67 17.10 17.61 17.00
C THR A 67 15.75 17.80 17.70
N ILE A 68 14.98 16.71 17.84
CA ILE A 68 13.70 16.69 18.55
C ILE A 68 13.92 17.11 20.00
N GLN A 69 14.87 16.49 20.70
CA GLN A 69 15.17 16.84 22.09
C GLN A 69 15.62 18.29 22.22
N PHE A 70 16.44 18.77 21.28
CA PHE A 70 16.86 20.17 21.24
C PHE A 70 15.66 21.12 21.10
N TYR A 71 14.72 20.81 20.20
CA TYR A 71 13.56 21.64 19.97
C TYR A 71 12.61 21.63 21.17
N ILE A 72 12.39 20.48 21.80
CA ILE A 72 11.63 20.36 23.05
C ILE A 72 12.27 21.22 24.14
N ASN A 73 13.59 21.10 24.36
CA ASN A 73 14.28 21.91 25.36
C ASN A 73 14.16 23.42 25.06
N TYR A 74 14.21 23.81 23.78
CA TYR A 74 14.00 25.20 23.37
C TYR A 74 12.59 25.69 23.69
N LEU A 75 11.57 24.87 23.43
CA LEU A 75 10.17 25.18 23.77
C LEU A 75 9.96 25.27 25.29
N GLU A 76 10.49 24.33 26.06
CA GLU A 76 10.39 24.27 27.53
C GLU A 76 11.13 25.43 28.21
N GLU A 77 12.32 25.82 27.72
CA GLU A 77 13.14 26.85 28.37
C GLU A 77 12.59 28.27 28.14
N TYR A 78 11.94 28.51 27.00
CA TYR A 78 11.52 29.86 26.58
C TYR A 78 10.01 30.05 26.45
N GLU A 79 9.18 29.00 26.53
CA GLU A 79 7.70 28.96 26.52
C GLU A 79 7.03 30.21 25.92
N GLN A 80 6.73 31.22 26.76
CA GLN A 80 5.95 32.42 26.39
C GLN A 80 6.74 33.49 25.61
N LYS A 81 8.06 33.36 25.50
CA LYS A 81 8.94 34.33 24.82
C LYS A 81 9.16 33.99 23.35
N ILE A 82 8.72 32.82 22.91
CA ILE A 82 8.89 32.35 21.54
C ILE A 82 7.76 32.91 20.67
N ALA A 83 8.12 33.55 19.55
CA ALA A 83 7.13 33.97 18.56
C ALA A 83 6.58 32.72 17.82
N PRO A 84 5.30 32.72 17.41
CA PRO A 84 4.77 31.68 16.52
C PRO A 84 5.66 31.54 15.29
N HIS A 85 6.11 30.32 15.01
CA HIS A 85 7.00 30.00 13.90
C HIS A 85 6.70 28.60 13.37
N SER A 86 6.95 28.38 12.08
CA SER A 86 6.91 27.06 11.46
C SER A 86 8.27 26.36 11.67
N ALA A 87 8.27 25.15 12.22
CA ALA A 87 9.44 24.36 12.56
C ALA A 87 9.64 23.20 11.56
N ILE A 88 10.79 23.18 10.90
CA ILE A 88 11.05 22.25 9.79
C ILE A 88 12.33 21.46 10.04
N LEU A 89 12.25 20.14 9.92
CA LEU A 89 13.39 19.24 10.06
C LEU A 89 14.16 19.09 8.75
N LEU A 90 15.49 19.25 8.80
CA LEU A 90 16.39 18.89 7.71
C LEU A 90 17.12 17.60 8.06
N ILE A 91 16.87 16.55 7.28
CA ILE A 91 17.22 15.17 7.66
C ILE A 91 18.02 14.44 6.57
N SER A 92 18.64 13.33 6.96
CA SER A 92 19.12 12.32 6.02
C SER A 92 18.01 11.30 5.72
N ASN A 93 18.08 10.63 4.56
CA ASN A 93 17.08 9.63 4.14
C ASN A 93 16.95 8.43 5.12
N ARG A 94 17.94 8.20 5.99
CA ARG A 94 17.90 7.11 6.98
C ARG A 94 16.99 7.42 8.17
N GLU A 95 16.65 8.68 8.39
CA GLU A 95 15.88 9.14 9.56
C GLU A 95 14.43 9.51 9.21
N THR A 96 13.99 9.23 7.97
CA THR A 96 12.66 9.58 7.44
C THR A 96 11.51 9.11 8.31
N TYR A 97 11.57 7.88 8.83
CA TYR A 97 10.51 7.35 9.70
C TYR A 97 10.33 8.16 10.99
N ARG A 98 11.43 8.60 11.63
CA ARG A 98 11.36 9.38 12.86
C ARG A 98 10.90 10.81 12.61
N ALA A 99 11.31 11.40 11.48
CA ALA A 99 10.85 12.72 11.08
C ALA A 99 9.35 12.71 10.74
N TYR A 100 8.87 11.67 10.05
CA TYR A 100 7.45 11.48 9.79
C TYR A 100 6.63 11.43 11.08
N LEU A 101 7.04 10.59 12.05
CA LEU A 101 6.36 10.51 13.34
C LEU A 101 6.35 11.85 14.09
N ALA A 102 7.44 12.61 14.02
CA ALA A 102 7.51 13.92 14.67
C ALA A 102 6.55 14.94 14.04
N CYS A 103 6.33 14.86 12.71
CA CYS A 103 5.36 15.70 12.01
C CYS A 103 3.91 15.22 12.21
N GLU A 104 3.66 13.92 12.15
CA GLU A 104 2.33 13.34 12.38
C GLU A 104 1.79 13.68 13.78
N ASN A 105 2.67 13.72 14.78
CA ASN A 105 2.30 14.10 16.16
C ASN A 105 2.29 15.62 16.38
N GLY A 106 2.46 16.44 15.33
CA GLY A 106 2.34 17.89 15.39
C GLY A 106 3.49 18.62 16.09
N LEU A 107 4.62 17.96 16.37
CA LEU A 107 5.79 18.62 16.98
C LEU A 107 6.58 19.45 15.95
N PHE A 108 6.51 19.09 14.66
CA PHE A 108 7.14 19.80 13.56
C PHE A 108 6.15 19.93 12.40
N ASP A 109 6.14 21.08 11.74
CA ASP A 109 5.20 21.36 10.64
C ASP A 109 5.59 20.60 9.35
N ASN A 110 6.90 20.40 9.12
CA ASN A 110 7.38 19.69 7.93
C ASN A 110 8.79 19.08 8.09
N TYR A 111 9.20 18.25 7.13
CA TYR A 111 10.58 17.79 7.02
C TYR A 111 11.06 17.74 5.56
N VAL A 112 12.37 17.91 5.36
CA VAL A 112 13.03 17.88 4.05
C VAL A 112 14.28 17.01 4.12
N ILE A 113 14.43 16.12 3.14
CA ILE A 113 15.62 15.28 3.00
C ILE A 113 16.70 16.09 2.26
N ILE A 114 17.80 16.37 2.95
CA ILE A 114 18.93 17.15 2.41
C ILE A 114 20.19 16.32 2.17
N ASN A 115 20.22 15.07 2.66
CA ASN A 115 21.37 14.17 2.47
C ASN A 115 20.93 12.73 2.11
N PRO A 116 21.15 12.29 0.85
CA PRO A 116 21.54 13.10 -0.30
C PRO A 116 20.40 14.02 -0.77
N LEU A 117 20.73 15.21 -1.29
CA LEU A 117 19.77 16.19 -1.82
C LEU A 117 19.29 15.77 -3.22
N ASN A 118 18.40 14.78 -3.28
CA ASN A 118 17.90 14.24 -4.55
C ASN A 118 16.77 15.07 -5.16
N GLU A 119 16.14 15.95 -4.38
CA GLU A 119 15.01 16.79 -4.80
C GLU A 119 15.36 18.29 -4.70
N PRO A 120 16.04 18.88 -5.70
CA PRO A 120 16.65 20.20 -5.61
C PRO A 120 15.66 21.38 -5.47
N TYR A 121 14.36 21.15 -5.64
CA TYR A 121 13.32 22.18 -5.54
C TYR A 121 12.39 21.99 -4.33
N ARG A 122 12.50 20.88 -3.60
CA ARG A 122 11.58 20.54 -2.50
C ARG A 122 11.70 21.54 -1.36
N LEU A 123 12.92 21.88 -0.93
CA LEU A 123 13.16 22.85 0.14
C LEU A 123 12.58 24.22 -0.21
N LYS A 124 12.77 24.67 -1.45
CA LYS A 124 12.24 25.96 -1.93
C LYS A 124 10.72 25.99 -1.86
N LEU A 125 10.06 24.92 -2.32
CA LEU A 125 8.60 24.82 -2.31
C LEU A 125 8.04 24.83 -0.88
N VAL A 126 8.66 24.09 0.04
CA VAL A 126 8.30 24.11 1.46
C VAL A 126 8.41 25.54 2.01
N LEU A 127 9.55 26.21 1.82
CA LEU A 127 9.75 27.55 2.36
C LEU A 127 8.76 28.58 1.81
N LEU A 128 8.45 28.53 0.51
CA LEU A 128 7.46 29.42 -0.10
C LEU A 128 6.05 29.18 0.42
N GLN A 129 5.70 27.92 0.69
CA GLN A 129 4.41 27.54 1.27
C GLN A 129 4.27 28.02 2.72
N GLU A 130 5.28 27.76 3.55
CA GLU A 130 5.29 28.15 4.96
C GLU A 130 5.35 29.68 5.16
N LEU A 131 5.95 30.41 4.22
CA LEU A 131 5.96 31.87 4.23
C LEU A 131 4.74 32.50 3.54
N GLN A 132 3.86 31.70 2.93
CA GLN A 132 2.70 32.16 2.15
C GLN A 132 3.06 33.08 0.95
N ILE A 133 4.27 32.99 0.39
CA ILE A 133 4.78 33.89 -0.67
C ILE A 133 4.39 33.43 -2.10
N ILE A 134 3.55 32.39 -2.22
CA ILE A 134 3.21 31.72 -3.50
C ILE A 134 2.63 32.67 -4.56
N GLU A 135 2.04 33.81 -4.18
CA GLU A 135 1.42 34.74 -5.15
C GLU A 135 2.41 35.64 -5.90
N ASN A 136 3.56 36.00 -5.31
CA ASN A 136 4.46 37.00 -5.90
C ASN A 136 5.43 36.44 -6.97
N HIS A 137 5.65 35.12 -7.02
CA HIS A 137 6.56 34.47 -7.98
C HIS A 137 5.86 33.89 -9.24
N LYS A 138 4.54 34.04 -9.36
CA LYS A 138 3.74 33.41 -10.43
C LYS A 138 4.08 33.93 -11.84
N ASN A 139 4.38 35.23 -11.97
CA ASN A 139 4.51 35.83 -13.30
C ASN A 139 5.91 35.63 -13.90
N SER A 140 6.98 35.77 -13.11
CA SER A 140 8.35 35.65 -13.62
C SER A 140 8.71 34.24 -14.10
N SER A 141 8.16 33.21 -13.43
CA SER A 141 8.45 31.80 -13.77
C SER A 141 7.74 31.34 -15.05
N LEU A 142 6.51 31.85 -15.30
CA LEU A 142 5.77 31.57 -16.53
C LEU A 142 6.39 32.31 -17.72
N GLU A 143 6.78 33.57 -17.53
CA GLU A 143 7.49 34.37 -18.54
C GLU A 143 8.82 33.73 -18.94
N GLN A 144 9.53 33.11 -17.99
CA GLN A 144 10.76 32.36 -18.27
C GLN A 144 10.50 31.08 -19.08
N LEU A 145 9.45 30.31 -18.75
CA LEU A 145 9.07 29.11 -19.52
C LEU A 145 8.64 29.46 -20.96
N ILE A 146 7.92 30.56 -21.14
CA ILE A 146 7.53 31.09 -22.45
C ILE A 146 8.78 31.53 -23.23
N SER A 147 9.72 32.23 -22.57
CA SER A 147 11.00 32.63 -23.17
C SER A 147 11.87 31.43 -23.57
N ASP A 148 11.77 30.32 -22.85
CA ASP A 148 12.50 29.07 -23.11
C ASP A 148 11.78 28.17 -24.15
N GLY A 149 10.62 28.60 -24.68
CA GLY A 149 9.87 27.91 -25.73
C GLY A 149 8.99 26.75 -25.26
N GLU A 150 8.66 26.68 -23.96
CA GLU A 150 7.74 25.68 -23.38
C GLU A 150 6.30 26.21 -23.24
N ASP A 151 5.77 26.84 -24.31
CA ASP A 151 4.49 27.55 -24.31
C ASP A 151 3.29 26.66 -23.90
N GLU A 152 3.26 25.41 -24.36
CA GLU A 152 2.19 24.45 -24.02
C GLU A 152 2.14 24.14 -22.52
N LEU A 153 3.30 23.99 -21.88
CA LEU A 153 3.39 23.72 -20.45
C LEU A 153 3.00 24.95 -19.64
N ALA A 154 3.52 26.12 -20.01
CA ALA A 154 3.18 27.38 -19.35
C ALA A 154 1.66 27.62 -19.38
N SER A 155 1.04 27.40 -20.55
CA SER A 155 -0.42 27.50 -20.73
C SER A 155 -1.18 26.48 -19.87
N CYS A 156 -0.73 25.22 -19.81
CA CYS A 156 -1.36 24.21 -18.94
C CYS A 156 -1.27 24.57 -17.45
N ILE A 157 -0.12 25.09 -16.99
CA ILE A 157 0.06 25.52 -15.60
C ILE A 157 -0.84 26.72 -15.29
N GLU A 158 -0.88 27.72 -16.18
CA GLU A 158 -1.72 28.90 -16.04
C GLU A 158 -3.21 28.52 -15.98
N HIS A 159 -3.67 27.64 -16.88
CA HIS A 159 -5.04 27.14 -16.88
C HIS A 159 -5.38 26.36 -15.61
N GLY A 160 -4.47 25.50 -15.13
CA GLY A 160 -4.66 24.75 -13.88
C GLY A 160 -4.76 25.65 -12.65
N VAL A 161 -3.95 26.73 -12.59
CA VAL A 161 -4.02 27.73 -11.52
C VAL A 161 -5.34 28.50 -11.57
N ALA A 162 -5.83 28.87 -12.76
CA ALA A 162 -7.10 29.56 -12.93
C ALA A 162 -8.30 28.70 -12.50
N LEU A 163 -8.30 27.41 -12.87
CA LEU A 163 -9.33 26.46 -12.44
C LEU A 163 -9.35 26.29 -10.91
N LYS A 164 -8.18 26.11 -10.28
CA LYS A 164 -8.08 25.99 -8.82
C LYS A 164 -8.61 27.24 -8.12
N LYS A 165 -8.30 28.44 -8.62
CA LYS A 165 -8.80 29.70 -8.06
C LYS A 165 -10.32 29.83 -8.18
N SER A 166 -10.89 29.59 -9.36
CA SER A 166 -12.33 29.62 -9.57
C SER A 166 -13.07 28.60 -8.70
N PHE A 167 -12.45 27.45 -8.48
CA PHE A 167 -12.99 26.42 -7.60
C PHE A 167 -12.97 26.85 -6.12
N THR A 168 -11.84 27.36 -5.61
CA THR A 168 -11.76 27.90 -4.24
C THR A 168 -12.75 29.03 -4.02
N GLU A 169 -12.94 29.92 -4.99
CA GLU A 169 -13.95 30.97 -4.94
C GLU A 169 -15.38 30.40 -4.92
N GLY A 170 -15.66 29.35 -5.70
CA GLY A 170 -16.95 28.65 -5.69
C GLY A 170 -17.27 27.96 -4.36
N VAL A 171 -16.28 27.31 -3.74
CA VAL A 171 -16.42 26.69 -2.41
C VAL A 171 -16.70 27.75 -1.35
N ASN A 172 -15.96 28.86 -1.36
CA ASN A 172 -16.17 29.97 -0.42
C ASN A 172 -17.54 30.65 -0.62
N GLN A 173 -18.04 30.73 -1.86
CA GLN A 173 -19.38 31.25 -2.15
C GLN A 173 -20.48 30.28 -1.67
N CYS A 174 -20.31 28.98 -1.84
CA CYS A 174 -21.20 27.97 -1.27
C CYS A 174 -21.22 28.04 0.25
N GLU A 175 -20.05 28.14 0.90
CA GLU A 175 -19.95 28.30 2.36
C GLU A 175 -20.71 29.56 2.83
N SER A 176 -20.50 30.70 2.17
CA SER A 176 -21.19 31.95 2.48
C SER A 176 -22.72 31.88 2.26
N ALA A 177 -23.17 31.27 1.16
CA ALA A 177 -24.59 31.11 0.85
C ALA A 177 -25.30 30.18 1.85
N ILE A 178 -24.63 29.10 2.27
CA ILE A 178 -25.15 28.15 3.26
C ILE A 178 -25.19 28.82 4.65
N LEU A 179 -24.16 29.60 5.03
CA LEU A 179 -24.16 30.39 6.25
C LEU A 179 -25.28 31.46 6.26
N SER A 180 -25.55 32.09 5.13
CA SER A 180 -26.65 33.05 4.98
C SER A 180 -28.02 32.39 5.11
N ALA A 181 -28.25 31.25 4.44
CA ALA A 181 -29.50 30.50 4.52
C ALA A 181 -29.78 29.91 5.91
N ALA A 182 -28.73 29.48 6.61
CA ALA A 182 -28.81 29.00 8.00
C ALA A 182 -29.14 30.14 8.97
N ASN A 183 -28.63 31.35 8.73
CA ASN A 183 -28.93 32.54 9.54
C ASN A 183 -30.35 33.08 9.33
N GLU A 184 -30.96 32.91 8.15
CA GLU A 184 -32.32 33.36 7.84
C GLU A 184 -33.43 32.41 8.34
N SER A 185 -33.10 31.14 8.61
CA SER A 185 -34.11 30.09 8.86
C SER A 185 -34.28 29.65 10.33
N LEU A 186 -33.48 30.17 11.28
CA LEU A 186 -33.45 29.67 12.67
C LEU A 186 -33.35 30.80 13.72
N ASP A 187 -34.38 30.95 14.58
CA ASP A 187 -34.40 31.89 15.71
C ASP A 187 -33.62 31.41 16.96
N ASN A 188 -33.15 30.16 16.96
CA ASN A 188 -32.47 29.54 18.11
C ASN A 188 -30.94 29.52 17.91
N GLU A 189 -30.23 30.35 18.68
CA GLU A 189 -28.76 30.51 18.64
C GLU A 189 -27.97 29.20 18.88
N GLU A 190 -28.54 28.24 19.61
CA GLU A 190 -27.86 26.97 19.88
C GLU A 190 -27.90 26.02 18.68
N ALA A 191 -29.02 26.01 17.93
CA ALA A 191 -29.15 25.27 16.68
C ALA A 191 -28.26 25.87 15.58
N LYS A 192 -28.15 27.20 15.55
CA LYS A 192 -27.28 27.96 14.63
C LYS A 192 -25.81 27.58 14.79
N ARG A 193 -25.34 27.46 16.04
CA ARG A 193 -23.95 27.06 16.36
C ARG A 193 -23.63 25.63 15.92
N VAL A 194 -24.56 24.69 16.11
CA VAL A 194 -24.37 23.29 15.69
C VAL A 194 -24.35 23.16 14.16
N LEU A 195 -25.22 23.89 13.46
CA LEU A 195 -25.23 23.94 11.99
C LEU A 195 -23.94 24.56 11.44
N GLN A 196 -23.46 25.67 12.01
CA GLN A 196 -22.18 26.29 11.64
C GLN A 196 -21.00 25.31 11.77
N ASN A 197 -20.96 24.51 12.84
CA ASN A 197 -19.93 23.49 13.02
C ASN A 197 -20.04 22.34 12.01
N LEU A 198 -21.25 21.86 11.71
CA LEU A 198 -21.47 20.79 10.72
C LEU A 198 -21.11 21.23 9.30
N ILE A 199 -21.42 22.48 8.94
CA ILE A 199 -21.08 23.04 7.63
C ILE A 199 -19.55 23.16 7.49
N GLY A 200 -18.85 23.66 8.51
CA GLY A 200 -17.39 23.74 8.53
C GLY A 200 -16.71 22.37 8.38
N LEU A 201 -17.26 21.32 9.03
CA LEU A 201 -16.76 19.95 8.91
C LEU A 201 -16.99 19.36 7.51
N SER A 202 -18.17 19.56 6.95
CA SER A 202 -18.56 19.00 5.63
C SER A 202 -17.78 19.64 4.47
N VAL A 203 -17.57 20.96 4.53
CA VAL A 203 -16.78 21.70 3.53
C VAL A 203 -15.29 21.38 3.68
N GLY A 204 -14.82 21.18 4.92
CA GLY A 204 -13.46 20.68 5.21
C GLY A 204 -13.19 19.32 4.56
N GLU A 205 -14.08 18.34 4.77
CA GLU A 205 -13.97 17.01 4.15
C GLU A 205 -14.01 17.06 2.61
N MET A 206 -14.85 17.92 2.02
CA MET A 206 -14.89 18.09 0.56
C MET A 206 -13.60 18.70 0.01
N SER A 207 -13.05 19.71 0.70
CA SER A 207 -11.78 20.36 0.33
C SER A 207 -10.61 19.38 0.41
N GLU A 208 -10.54 18.55 1.47
CA GLU A 208 -9.50 17.54 1.64
C GLU A 208 -9.58 16.44 0.58
N ASN A 209 -10.78 15.88 0.33
CA ASN A 209 -10.99 14.83 -0.66
C ASN A 209 -10.67 15.30 -2.09
N LEU A 210 -11.03 16.55 -2.41
CA LEU A 210 -10.72 17.10 -3.73
C LEU A 210 -9.25 17.52 -3.84
N SER A 211 -8.64 18.04 -2.79
CA SER A 211 -7.20 18.32 -2.77
C SER A 211 -6.40 17.03 -2.98
N ALA A 212 -6.82 15.91 -2.37
CA ALA A 212 -6.25 14.60 -2.63
C ALA A 212 -6.44 14.14 -4.09
N SER A 213 -7.60 14.41 -4.68
CA SER A 213 -7.88 14.08 -6.08
C SER A 213 -7.07 14.92 -7.06
N ILE A 214 -6.96 16.24 -6.82
CA ILE A 214 -6.14 17.17 -7.60
C ILE A 214 -4.66 16.81 -7.48
N GLN A 215 -4.20 16.43 -6.28
CA GLN A 215 -2.83 15.98 -6.05
C GLN A 215 -2.55 14.66 -6.79
N THR A 216 -3.50 13.73 -6.81
CA THR A 216 -3.40 12.47 -7.57
C THR A 216 -3.31 12.74 -9.08
N ILE A 217 -4.10 13.68 -9.59
CA ILE A 217 -4.06 14.07 -11.02
C ILE A 217 -2.74 14.80 -11.34
N LEU A 218 -2.27 15.70 -10.47
CA LEU A 218 -0.97 16.35 -10.62
C LEU A 218 0.18 15.34 -10.61
N ASP A 219 0.16 14.34 -9.72
CA ASP A 219 1.17 13.29 -9.65
C ASP A 219 1.16 12.40 -10.91
N GLN A 220 -0.02 12.13 -11.47
CA GLN A 220 -0.16 11.42 -12.75
C GLN A 220 0.38 12.26 -13.92
N LEU A 221 0.10 13.57 -13.95
CA LEU A 221 0.61 14.48 -14.99
C LEU A 221 2.13 14.68 -14.89
N ILE A 222 2.69 14.76 -13.68
CA ILE A 222 4.13 14.82 -13.44
C ILE A 222 4.80 13.52 -13.89
N LYS A 223 4.21 12.35 -13.61
CA LYS A 223 4.70 11.05 -14.12
C LYS A 223 4.64 10.95 -15.64
N LEU A 224 3.57 11.44 -16.26
CA LEU A 224 3.43 11.46 -17.72
C LEU A 224 4.44 12.42 -18.38
N LYS A 225 4.67 13.59 -17.80
CA LYS A 225 5.68 14.55 -18.27
C LYS A 225 7.11 14.01 -18.10
N ALA A 226 7.40 13.37 -16.96
CA ALA A 226 8.68 12.71 -16.72
C ALA A 226 8.91 11.54 -17.72
N ASN A 227 7.87 10.77 -18.05
CA ASN A 227 7.95 9.75 -19.10
C ASN A 227 8.20 10.37 -20.48
N ASN A 228 7.50 11.45 -20.85
CA ASN A 228 7.72 12.12 -22.13
C ASN A 228 9.12 12.77 -22.25
N GLN A 229 9.66 13.35 -21.17
CA GLN A 229 11.04 13.84 -21.14
C GLN A 229 12.07 12.70 -21.18
N SER A 230 11.78 11.56 -20.54
CA SER A 230 12.64 10.35 -20.59
C SER A 230 12.68 9.74 -21.99
N ILE A 231 11.56 9.77 -22.72
CA ILE A 231 11.47 9.33 -24.12
C ILE A 231 12.22 10.30 -25.04
N LYS A 232 12.14 11.62 -24.79
CA LYS A 232 12.90 12.65 -25.53
C LYS A 232 14.41 12.52 -25.32
N LEU A 233 14.86 12.29 -24.08
CA LEU A 233 16.26 12.01 -23.72
C LEU A 233 16.75 10.64 -24.24
N GLY A 234 15.85 9.68 -24.43
CA GLY A 234 16.14 8.37 -25.05
C GLY A 234 16.42 8.49 -26.55
N PHE A 235 15.78 9.43 -27.25
CA PHE A 235 16.03 9.68 -28.67
C PHE A 235 17.37 10.39 -28.92
N GLU A 236 17.81 11.26 -28.02
CA GLU A 236 19.11 11.95 -28.15
C GLU A 236 20.31 11.07 -27.72
N LYS A 237 20.09 10.04 -26.88
CA LYS A 237 21.16 9.10 -26.42
C LYS A 237 21.49 7.98 -27.41
N LEU A 238 20.87 7.92 -28.59
CA LEU A 238 21.17 6.95 -29.64
C LEU A 238 22.33 7.36 -30.57
N GLN A 239 23.02 8.48 -30.31
CA GLN A 239 24.27 8.81 -30.98
C GLN A 239 25.50 8.33 -30.18
N ILE A 240 26.13 7.26 -30.67
CA ILE A 240 27.31 6.57 -30.10
C ILE A 240 28.58 7.45 -30.22
N PRO A 241 29.46 7.51 -29.20
CA PRO A 241 30.81 6.93 -29.40
C PRO A 241 31.51 6.27 -28.17
N LYS A 242 32.01 5.04 -28.44
CA LYS A 242 33.22 4.28 -28.02
C LYS A 242 33.99 4.50 -26.67
N ASN A 243 34.28 3.34 -26.04
CA ASN A 243 35.48 2.93 -25.25
C ASN A 243 35.64 3.54 -23.82
N LYS A 244 36.05 2.85 -22.74
CA LYS A 244 36.96 1.70 -22.50
C LYS A 244 36.74 1.08 -21.09
N SER A 245 37.13 -0.19 -20.91
CA SER A 245 37.22 -1.01 -19.66
C SER A 245 38.13 -0.44 -18.55
N VAL A 246 37.91 -0.78 -17.26
CA VAL A 246 38.86 -1.48 -16.33
C VAL A 246 38.21 -1.82 -14.96
N VAL A 247 38.10 -3.13 -14.68
CA VAL A 247 38.42 -3.95 -13.46
C VAL A 247 38.20 -3.42 -12.03
N GLY A 248 37.61 -4.28 -11.17
CA GLY A 248 37.88 -4.35 -9.73
C GLY A 248 36.87 -5.14 -8.89
N VAL A 249 36.97 -6.48 -8.86
CA VAL A 249 36.28 -7.38 -7.90
C VAL A 249 37.11 -7.47 -6.61
N ASN A 250 36.47 -7.46 -5.43
CA ASN A 250 37.05 -7.98 -4.20
C ASN A 250 36.08 -8.97 -3.53
N THR A 251 36.34 -10.24 -3.76
CA THR A 251 35.87 -11.40 -2.98
C THR A 251 36.85 -11.60 -1.84
N GLU A 252 36.49 -11.25 -0.59
CA GLU A 252 37.09 -11.75 0.66
C GLU A 252 36.64 -10.85 1.83
N LEU A 253 35.40 -11.04 2.30
CA LEU A 253 35.00 -10.67 3.66
C LEU A 253 33.76 -11.47 4.07
N LEU A 254 33.88 -12.78 3.88
CA LEU A 254 33.10 -13.82 4.55
C LEU A 254 34.09 -14.58 5.42
N THR A 255 34.10 -14.31 6.73
CA THR A 255 34.31 -15.30 7.79
C THR A 255 34.28 -14.59 9.14
N LYS A 256 33.17 -14.76 9.87
CA LYS A 256 33.18 -14.94 11.32
C LYS A 256 31.88 -15.62 11.73
N ASP A 257 32.03 -16.89 12.10
CA ASP A 257 31.00 -17.80 12.57
C ASP A 257 30.47 -17.44 13.96
N THR A 258 29.17 -17.64 14.18
CA THR A 258 28.53 -18.58 15.13
C THR A 258 27.12 -18.09 15.53
N PRO A 259 26.19 -18.95 16.01
CA PRO A 259 25.94 -20.36 15.68
C PRO A 259 24.45 -20.65 15.32
N GLU A 260 24.22 -21.89 14.92
CA GLU A 260 23.01 -22.51 14.37
C GLU A 260 21.72 -22.36 15.19
N ASN A 261 20.60 -22.09 14.49
CA ASN A 261 19.37 -22.87 14.64
C ASN A 261 18.46 -22.74 13.40
N GLU A 262 18.12 -23.91 12.85
CA GLU A 262 17.08 -24.24 11.86
C GLU A 262 17.22 -23.71 10.42
N CYS A 263 17.68 -24.60 9.54
CA CYS A 263 17.77 -24.42 8.09
C CYS A 263 16.42 -24.77 7.40
N PRO A 264 15.77 -23.87 6.63
CA PRO A 264 14.58 -24.22 5.86
C PRO A 264 14.94 -24.63 4.42
N LYS A 265 14.30 -25.70 3.92
CA LYS A 265 14.38 -26.31 2.57
C LYS A 265 14.00 -25.38 1.39
N THR A 266 14.58 -24.20 1.24
CA THR A 266 14.22 -23.25 0.17
C THR A 266 14.96 -23.47 -1.16
N SER A 267 15.97 -24.34 -1.20
CA SER A 267 16.90 -24.50 -2.34
C SER A 267 16.48 -25.48 -3.44
N ARG A 268 15.23 -25.97 -3.47
CA ARG A 268 14.85 -27.09 -4.37
C ARG A 268 13.55 -26.94 -5.17
N TYR A 269 12.80 -25.87 -4.99
CA TYR A 269 11.49 -25.72 -5.63
C TYR A 269 11.60 -25.27 -7.09
N LYS A 270 10.74 -25.85 -7.93
CA LYS A 270 10.64 -25.62 -9.37
C LYS A 270 9.45 -24.71 -9.69
N VAL A 271 9.71 -23.60 -10.37
CA VAL A 271 8.71 -22.60 -10.74
C VAL A 271 8.55 -22.58 -12.26
N LEU A 272 7.34 -22.84 -12.76
CA LEU A 272 7.02 -22.55 -14.16
C LEU A 272 6.48 -21.14 -14.27
N ILE A 273 6.92 -20.40 -15.27
CA ILE A 273 6.44 -19.07 -15.55
C ILE A 273 6.01 -19.02 -17.01
N ALA A 274 4.78 -18.57 -17.26
CA ALA A 274 4.25 -18.41 -18.60
C ALA A 274 3.89 -16.93 -18.80
N GLU A 275 4.66 -16.23 -19.63
CA GLU A 275 4.52 -14.79 -19.90
C GLU A 275 4.74 -14.53 -21.39
N PRO A 276 3.71 -14.08 -22.13
CA PRO A 276 3.82 -13.91 -23.58
C PRO A 276 4.54 -12.63 -24.00
N SER A 277 4.61 -11.61 -23.13
CA SER A 277 5.29 -10.35 -23.43
C SER A 277 6.79 -10.47 -23.24
N ASP A 278 7.57 -10.27 -24.31
CA ASP A 278 9.05 -10.24 -24.25
C ASP A 278 9.59 -9.26 -23.21
N MET A 279 8.90 -8.14 -22.99
CA MET A 279 9.28 -7.13 -22.00
C MET A 279 9.14 -7.68 -20.57
N PHE A 280 7.97 -8.25 -20.24
CA PHE A 280 7.74 -8.80 -18.91
C PHE A 280 8.50 -10.10 -18.67
N ALA A 281 8.70 -10.91 -19.72
CA ALA A 281 9.54 -12.10 -19.72
C ALA A 281 10.96 -11.75 -19.25
N ARG A 282 11.61 -10.73 -19.83
CA ARG A 282 12.96 -10.29 -19.41
C ARG A 282 13.02 -9.84 -17.96
N VAL A 283 12.01 -9.09 -17.50
CA VAL A 283 11.93 -8.65 -16.10
C VAL A 283 11.82 -9.86 -15.16
N ILE A 284 11.02 -10.85 -15.53
CA ILE A 284 10.89 -12.10 -14.78
C ILE A 284 12.21 -12.89 -14.78
N GLU A 285 12.89 -13.00 -15.92
CA GLU A 285 14.21 -13.65 -16.01
C GLU A 285 15.21 -13.01 -15.03
N GLU A 286 15.29 -11.68 -15.01
CA GLU A 286 16.16 -10.95 -14.08
C GLU A 286 15.77 -11.15 -12.62
N ILE A 287 14.46 -11.18 -12.32
CA ILE A 287 13.95 -11.41 -10.97
C ILE A 287 14.37 -12.79 -10.45
N PHE A 288 14.22 -13.84 -11.28
CA PHE A 288 14.44 -15.23 -10.88
C PHE A 288 15.90 -15.69 -11.05
N ALA A 289 16.71 -15.01 -11.88
CA ALA A 289 18.13 -15.31 -12.05
C ALA A 289 18.93 -15.23 -10.73
N ASP A 290 18.58 -14.27 -9.86
CA ASP A 290 19.23 -14.08 -8.55
C ASP A 290 18.64 -14.97 -7.44
N THR A 291 17.77 -15.92 -7.78
CA THR A 291 17.03 -16.72 -6.77
C THR A 291 17.52 -18.15 -6.69
N VAL A 292 17.22 -18.79 -5.56
CA VAL A 292 17.51 -20.21 -5.33
C VAL A 292 16.50 -21.16 -5.99
N PHE A 293 15.46 -20.61 -6.65
CA PHE A 293 14.45 -21.41 -7.35
C PHE A 293 15.00 -21.97 -8.66
N ARG A 294 14.63 -23.20 -9.00
CA ARG A 294 14.77 -23.69 -10.37
C ARG A 294 13.57 -23.19 -11.15
N TRP A 295 13.76 -22.58 -12.30
CA TRP A 295 12.65 -22.02 -13.05
C TRP A 295 12.71 -22.36 -14.54
N ALA A 296 11.55 -22.30 -15.17
CA ALA A 296 11.39 -22.40 -16.61
C ALA A 296 10.44 -21.30 -17.07
N LEU A 297 10.80 -20.60 -18.15
CA LEU A 297 9.98 -19.57 -18.76
C LEU A 297 9.48 -20.06 -20.13
N VAL A 298 8.21 -19.84 -20.39
CA VAL A 298 7.54 -20.10 -21.67
C VAL A 298 6.68 -18.90 -22.05
N ASN A 299 6.36 -18.75 -23.33
CA ASN A 299 5.60 -17.62 -23.86
C ASN A 299 4.23 -18.01 -24.46
N ASP A 300 3.86 -19.29 -24.41
CA ASP A 300 2.65 -19.86 -25.03
C ASP A 300 2.00 -20.89 -24.10
N GLY A 301 0.68 -21.02 -24.17
CA GLY A 301 -0.10 -21.92 -23.31
C GLY A 301 0.11 -23.41 -23.59
N GLN A 302 0.31 -23.81 -24.85
CA GLN A 302 0.64 -25.18 -25.20
C GLN A 302 2.02 -25.55 -24.66
N ALA A 303 2.99 -24.66 -24.83
CA ALA A 303 4.33 -24.83 -24.25
C ALA A 303 4.29 -24.91 -22.71
N ALA A 304 3.37 -24.19 -22.06
CA ALA A 304 3.17 -24.29 -20.62
C ALA A 304 2.68 -25.67 -20.19
N LEU A 305 1.69 -26.25 -20.87
CA LEU A 305 1.21 -27.61 -20.58
C LEU A 305 2.31 -28.67 -20.78
N GLU A 306 3.04 -28.61 -21.89
CA GLU A 306 4.18 -29.51 -22.15
C GLU A 306 5.27 -29.37 -21.07
N LYS A 307 5.50 -28.14 -20.59
CA LYS A 307 6.47 -27.89 -19.52
C LYS A 307 5.97 -28.39 -18.18
N ILE A 308 4.68 -28.34 -17.89
CA ILE A 308 4.12 -28.90 -16.65
C ILE A 308 4.39 -30.41 -16.58
N GLU A 309 4.21 -31.13 -17.68
CA GLU A 309 4.46 -32.58 -17.74
C GLU A 309 5.95 -32.93 -17.65
N SER A 310 6.80 -32.21 -18.40
CA SER A 310 8.23 -32.53 -18.53
C SER A 310 9.08 -31.97 -17.38
N PHE A 311 8.86 -30.72 -16.97
CA PHE A 311 9.63 -30.05 -15.91
C PHE A 311 9.14 -30.44 -14.52
N LYS A 312 7.86 -30.82 -14.39
CA LYS A 312 7.15 -31.10 -13.13
C LYS A 312 7.36 -29.98 -12.10
N PRO A 313 6.85 -28.77 -12.39
CA PRO A 313 6.96 -27.63 -11.47
C PRO A 313 6.16 -27.85 -10.19
N ASP A 314 6.64 -27.25 -9.10
CA ASP A 314 5.96 -27.22 -7.80
C ASP A 314 4.94 -26.07 -7.72
N VAL A 315 5.05 -25.06 -8.58
CA VAL A 315 4.13 -23.93 -8.71
C VAL A 315 4.22 -23.34 -10.11
N ALA A 316 3.10 -22.84 -10.63
CA ALA A 316 3.07 -22.09 -11.88
C ALA A 316 2.60 -20.63 -11.68
N LEU A 317 3.31 -19.70 -12.29
CA LEU A 317 2.91 -18.30 -12.47
C LEU A 317 2.44 -18.16 -13.92
N LEU A 318 1.13 -18.04 -14.13
CA LEU A 318 0.52 -18.07 -15.47
C LEU A 318 -0.07 -16.71 -15.83
N ALA A 319 0.33 -16.15 -16.96
CA ALA A 319 -0.38 -15.03 -17.54
C ALA A 319 -1.77 -15.44 -18.04
N TYR A 320 -2.74 -14.52 -17.97
CA TYR A 320 -4.06 -14.77 -18.51
C TYR A 320 -4.00 -14.85 -20.05
N ASP A 321 -3.37 -13.86 -20.67
CA ASP A 321 -3.31 -13.58 -22.10
C ASP A 321 -2.32 -14.44 -22.91
N LEU A 322 -2.11 -15.70 -22.48
CA LEU A 322 -1.23 -16.63 -23.18
C LEU A 322 -1.78 -17.00 -24.58
N PRO A 323 -0.93 -16.98 -25.62
CA PRO A 323 -1.25 -17.52 -26.93
C PRO A 323 -1.60 -19.02 -26.87
N SER A 324 -2.37 -19.48 -27.87
CA SER A 324 -2.90 -20.85 -28.02
C SER A 324 -3.93 -21.27 -26.97
N ILE A 325 -3.60 -21.20 -25.68
CA ILE A 325 -4.46 -21.58 -24.54
C ILE A 325 -4.25 -20.57 -23.42
N ASN A 326 -5.33 -19.95 -22.93
CA ASN A 326 -5.23 -18.94 -21.88
C ASN A 326 -4.95 -19.56 -20.50
N GLY A 327 -4.49 -18.75 -19.54
CA GLY A 327 -4.13 -19.23 -18.20
C GLY A 327 -5.28 -19.92 -17.44
N LEU A 328 -6.52 -19.46 -17.65
CA LEU A 328 -7.72 -20.05 -17.05
C LEU A 328 -7.96 -21.47 -17.58
N GLU A 329 -7.91 -21.65 -18.90
CA GLU A 329 -8.10 -22.95 -19.56
C GLU A 329 -7.01 -23.96 -19.19
N ILE A 330 -5.75 -23.51 -19.07
CA ILE A 330 -4.65 -24.34 -18.55
C ILE A 330 -5.01 -24.81 -17.14
N THR A 331 -5.43 -23.90 -16.28
CA THR A 331 -5.79 -24.22 -14.88
C THR A 331 -6.95 -25.20 -14.83
N ARG A 332 -8.01 -24.96 -15.61
CA ARG A 332 -9.15 -25.87 -15.72
C ARG A 332 -8.72 -27.27 -16.14
N THR A 333 -7.90 -27.38 -17.20
CA THR A 333 -7.37 -28.66 -17.70
C THR A 333 -6.56 -29.39 -16.63
N LEU A 334 -5.74 -28.66 -15.85
CA LEU A 334 -5.00 -29.24 -14.74
C LEU A 334 -5.93 -29.78 -13.66
N ARG A 335 -7.00 -29.05 -13.30
CA ARG A 335 -7.96 -29.50 -12.28
C ARG A 335 -8.75 -30.72 -12.72
N GLU A 336 -9.19 -30.75 -13.98
CA GLU A 336 -9.88 -31.89 -14.58
C GLU A 336 -9.00 -33.15 -14.59
N ALA A 337 -7.68 -32.98 -14.76
CA ALA A 337 -6.71 -34.07 -14.65
C ALA A 337 -6.36 -34.46 -13.19
N GLY A 338 -7.01 -33.85 -12.18
CA GLY A 338 -6.73 -34.07 -10.77
C GLY A 338 -5.42 -33.45 -10.27
N ASN A 339 -4.80 -32.56 -11.04
CA ASN A 339 -3.53 -31.92 -10.69
C ASN A 339 -3.75 -30.78 -9.69
N LYS A 340 -3.12 -30.94 -8.51
CA LYS A 340 -3.19 -30.01 -7.37
C LYS A 340 -2.04 -29.01 -7.30
N MET A 341 -1.27 -28.83 -8.37
CA MET A 341 -0.18 -27.86 -8.42
C MET A 341 -0.72 -26.44 -8.19
N PRO A 342 -0.15 -25.67 -7.25
CA PRO A 342 -0.44 -24.26 -7.04
C PRO A 342 -0.29 -23.43 -8.33
N VAL A 343 -1.31 -22.61 -8.62
CA VAL A 343 -1.31 -21.69 -9.77
C VAL A 343 -1.52 -20.27 -9.27
N ILE A 344 -0.63 -19.36 -9.66
CA ILE A 344 -0.75 -17.93 -9.40
C ILE A 344 -1.07 -17.24 -10.72
N ALA A 345 -2.17 -16.51 -10.79
CA ALA A 345 -2.50 -15.72 -11.97
C ALA A 345 -1.63 -14.45 -12.05
N TYR A 346 -1.09 -14.14 -13.22
CA TYR A 346 -0.25 -12.97 -13.48
C TYR A 346 -0.85 -12.12 -14.61
N ALA A 347 -1.74 -11.21 -14.27
CA ALA A 347 -2.66 -10.59 -15.23
C ALA A 347 -2.50 -9.05 -15.29
N HIS A 348 -3.06 -8.40 -16.30
CA HIS A 348 -3.14 -6.94 -16.39
C HIS A 348 -4.35 -6.39 -15.63
N ASP A 349 -4.41 -5.08 -15.39
CA ASP A 349 -5.53 -4.44 -14.66
C ASP A 349 -6.89 -4.63 -15.38
N GLN A 350 -6.87 -4.70 -16.70
CA GLN A 350 -8.05 -4.94 -17.55
C GLN A 350 -8.61 -6.37 -17.45
N ASP A 351 -7.83 -7.33 -16.91
CA ASP A 351 -8.19 -8.75 -16.86
C ASP A 351 -8.98 -9.11 -15.58
N LYS A 352 -9.34 -8.13 -14.74
CA LYS A 352 -10.04 -8.35 -13.44
C LYS A 352 -11.27 -9.25 -13.55
N LEU A 353 -12.06 -9.06 -14.61
CA LEU A 353 -13.28 -9.85 -14.83
C LEU A 353 -12.95 -11.34 -15.11
N GLU A 354 -11.85 -11.59 -15.81
CA GLU A 354 -11.41 -12.94 -16.13
C GLU A 354 -10.75 -13.62 -14.93
N ILE A 355 -10.07 -12.86 -14.06
CA ILE A 355 -9.61 -13.36 -12.76
C ILE A 355 -10.81 -13.82 -11.92
N LYS A 356 -11.93 -13.09 -11.91
CA LYS A 356 -13.18 -13.50 -11.20
C LYS A 356 -13.65 -14.88 -11.65
N ARG A 357 -13.59 -15.16 -12.97
CA ARG A 357 -13.95 -16.47 -13.55
C ARG A 357 -12.91 -17.55 -13.27
N TRP A 358 -11.66 -17.15 -13.04
CA TRP A 358 -10.53 -18.06 -12.80
C TRP A 358 -10.48 -18.57 -11.36
N ILE A 359 -10.85 -17.72 -10.39
CA ILE A 359 -10.83 -18.03 -8.96
C ILE A 359 -11.46 -19.39 -8.60
N PRO A 360 -12.67 -19.74 -9.07
CA PRO A 360 -13.32 -21.02 -8.76
C PRO A 360 -12.50 -22.26 -9.13
N PHE A 361 -11.61 -22.17 -10.12
CA PHE A 361 -10.71 -23.27 -10.51
C PHE A 361 -9.53 -23.48 -9.53
N GLY A 362 -9.52 -22.78 -8.39
CA GLY A 362 -8.55 -22.98 -7.33
C GLY A 362 -7.23 -22.28 -7.59
N LEU A 363 -7.26 -20.96 -7.76
CA LEU A 363 -6.06 -20.12 -7.78
C LEU A 363 -5.43 -20.02 -6.39
N SER A 364 -4.11 -20.12 -6.33
CA SER A 364 -3.35 -19.90 -5.10
C SER A 364 -3.08 -18.42 -4.79
N GLY A 365 -3.35 -17.56 -5.77
CA GLY A 365 -3.27 -16.10 -5.68
C GLY A 365 -3.35 -15.48 -7.06
N TYR A 366 -3.41 -14.15 -7.12
CA TYR A 366 -3.27 -13.40 -8.36
C TYR A 366 -2.41 -12.16 -8.15
N LEU A 367 -1.82 -11.70 -9.24
CA LEU A 367 -0.83 -10.64 -9.30
C LEU A 367 -1.14 -9.75 -10.50
N ILE A 368 -1.25 -8.42 -10.29
CA ILE A 368 -1.56 -7.44 -11.35
C ILE A 368 -0.29 -6.74 -11.83
N LYS A 369 0.05 -6.86 -13.11
CA LYS A 369 1.21 -6.22 -13.75
C LYS A 369 1.10 -4.68 -13.73
N PRO A 370 2.18 -3.92 -13.49
CA PRO A 370 3.53 -4.35 -13.11
C PRO A 370 3.71 -4.46 -11.58
N LEU A 371 4.43 -5.49 -11.09
CA LEU A 371 4.75 -5.67 -9.68
C LEU A 371 6.25 -5.63 -9.38
N LYS A 372 6.59 -5.30 -8.13
CA LYS A 372 7.97 -5.33 -7.62
C LYS A 372 8.45 -6.77 -7.40
N LYS A 373 9.77 -6.98 -7.53
CA LYS A 373 10.48 -8.26 -7.27
C LYS A 373 10.02 -8.97 -5.98
N SER A 374 9.90 -8.23 -4.88
CA SER A 374 9.51 -8.78 -3.58
C SER A 374 8.10 -9.38 -3.57
N ALA A 375 7.12 -8.77 -4.26
CA ALA A 375 5.74 -9.25 -4.28
C ALA A 375 5.60 -10.59 -5.02
N ILE A 376 6.28 -10.73 -6.16
CA ILE A 376 6.29 -11.97 -6.97
C ILE A 376 6.93 -13.10 -6.16
N LEU A 377 8.12 -12.87 -5.60
CA LEU A 377 8.85 -13.89 -4.85
C LEU A 377 8.12 -14.31 -3.56
N ASN A 378 7.50 -13.36 -2.85
CA ASN A 378 6.71 -13.67 -1.66
C ASN A 378 5.49 -14.53 -2.01
N SER A 379 4.81 -14.24 -3.12
CA SER A 379 3.61 -14.98 -3.54
C SER A 379 3.95 -16.41 -3.96
N VAL A 380 5.02 -16.58 -4.74
CA VAL A 380 5.56 -17.89 -5.11
C VAL A 380 6.01 -18.67 -3.88
N THR A 381 6.77 -18.05 -2.98
CA THR A 381 7.23 -18.70 -1.75
C THR A 381 6.06 -19.13 -0.87
N LYS A 382 5.02 -18.30 -0.75
CA LYS A 382 3.81 -18.60 0.02
C LYS A 382 3.04 -19.77 -0.59
N ALA A 383 2.83 -19.76 -1.91
CA ALA A 383 2.11 -20.83 -2.62
C ALA A 383 2.83 -22.19 -2.53
N VAL A 384 4.16 -22.19 -2.50
CA VAL A 384 4.96 -23.41 -2.40
C VAL A 384 5.05 -23.94 -0.96
N LYS A 385 5.22 -23.06 0.04
CA LYS A 385 5.32 -23.47 1.45
C LYS A 385 3.98 -23.87 2.04
N ASN A 386 2.91 -23.21 1.61
CA ASN A 386 1.54 -23.46 2.02
C ASN A 386 0.70 -23.73 0.77
N PRO A 387 0.90 -24.88 0.09
CA PRO A 387 0.10 -25.22 -1.07
C PRO A 387 -1.36 -25.25 -0.63
N ILE A 388 -2.19 -24.49 -1.35
CA ILE A 388 -3.63 -24.61 -1.19
C ILE A 388 -3.98 -26.02 -1.64
N GLU A 389 -4.72 -26.75 -0.80
CA GLU A 389 -5.29 -28.03 -1.21
C GLU A 389 -6.31 -27.74 -2.30
N ILE A 390 -5.82 -27.81 -3.52
CA ILE A 390 -6.61 -27.63 -4.73
C ILE A 390 -7.54 -28.84 -4.80
N ILE A 391 -8.82 -28.56 -4.59
CA ILE A 391 -9.89 -29.52 -4.70
C ILE A 391 -10.08 -29.84 -6.19
N SER A 392 -9.86 -31.10 -6.55
CA SER A 392 -10.12 -31.62 -7.88
C SER A 392 -11.61 -31.49 -8.18
N HIS A 393 -11.95 -30.57 -9.07
CA HIS A 393 -13.30 -30.42 -9.59
C HIS A 393 -13.62 -31.60 -10.51
N ASN A 394 -13.91 -32.77 -9.95
CA ASN A 394 -14.50 -33.83 -10.74
C ASN A 394 -15.99 -33.56 -10.91
N LYS A 395 -16.36 -33.16 -12.12
CA LYS A 395 -17.73 -33.09 -12.66
C LYS A 395 -18.67 -32.05 -12.03
N VAL A 396 -18.45 -30.77 -12.29
CA VAL A 396 -19.58 -29.85 -12.54
C VAL A 396 -19.20 -28.94 -13.71
N ALA A 397 -19.53 -29.39 -14.92
CA ALA A 397 -19.11 -28.77 -16.17
C ALA A 397 -19.78 -27.42 -16.49
N ASP A 398 -20.65 -26.86 -15.65
CA ASP A 398 -21.46 -25.69 -16.05
C ASP A 398 -21.87 -24.73 -14.91
N LYS A 399 -21.24 -24.79 -13.72
CA LYS A 399 -21.50 -23.77 -12.67
C LYS A 399 -20.23 -23.02 -12.31
N VAL A 400 -20.16 -21.77 -12.78
CA VAL A 400 -19.22 -20.74 -12.35
C VAL A 400 -19.60 -20.36 -10.91
N GLY A 401 -19.03 -21.01 -9.90
CA GLY A 401 -19.35 -20.68 -8.50
C GLY A 401 -18.69 -21.55 -7.44
N ILE A 402 -18.77 -21.10 -6.19
CA ILE A 402 -18.32 -21.79 -4.99
C ILE A 402 -19.42 -22.78 -4.56
N ALA A 403 -19.08 -24.05 -4.35
CA ALA A 403 -20.07 -25.10 -4.03
C ALA A 403 -19.57 -26.13 -3.00
N TRP A 404 -20.52 -26.69 -2.25
CA TRP A 404 -20.31 -27.87 -1.41
C TRP A 404 -20.07 -29.12 -2.28
N ILE A 405 -19.18 -30.00 -1.81
CA ILE A 405 -18.91 -31.32 -2.40
C ILE A 405 -18.90 -32.37 -1.30
N GLU A 406 -19.07 -33.64 -1.69
CA GLU A 406 -19.20 -34.75 -0.75
C GLU A 406 -17.93 -34.99 0.07
N GLU A 407 -16.76 -34.62 -0.46
CA GLU A 407 -15.47 -34.74 0.21
C GLU A 407 -15.35 -33.86 1.47
N TYR A 408 -16.20 -32.84 1.63
CA TYR A 408 -16.28 -32.05 2.85
C TYR A 408 -17.15 -32.68 3.94
N SER A 409 -17.92 -33.72 3.61
CA SER A 409 -18.79 -34.37 4.58
C SER A 409 -17.96 -34.96 5.71
N ILE A 410 -18.22 -34.49 6.92
CA ILE A 410 -17.62 -35.07 8.12
C ILE A 410 -18.43 -36.25 8.65
N GLY A 411 -19.56 -36.58 8.01
CA GLY A 411 -20.45 -37.68 8.39
C GLY A 411 -21.43 -37.34 9.51
N ASN A 412 -21.38 -36.11 10.03
CA ASN A 412 -22.41 -35.56 10.92
C ASN A 412 -23.38 -34.74 10.08
N THR A 413 -24.63 -35.19 9.98
CA THR A 413 -25.66 -34.54 9.14
C THR A 413 -25.95 -33.10 9.54
N GLU A 414 -25.92 -32.79 10.84
CA GLU A 414 -26.23 -31.44 11.33
C GLU A 414 -25.10 -30.47 10.96
N ILE A 415 -23.85 -30.88 11.16
CA ILE A 415 -22.68 -30.06 10.81
C ILE A 415 -22.52 -29.93 9.29
N ASP A 416 -22.76 -31.00 8.53
CA ASP A 416 -22.70 -30.97 7.06
C ASP A 416 -23.75 -30.02 6.47
N GLU A 417 -24.96 -29.95 7.02
CA GLU A 417 -25.97 -28.97 6.60
C GLU A 417 -25.54 -27.53 6.93
N GLN A 418 -24.91 -27.31 8.09
CA GLN A 418 -24.36 -25.99 8.43
C GLN A 418 -23.24 -25.59 7.47
N HIS A 419 -22.33 -26.50 7.12
CA HIS A 419 -21.30 -26.22 6.13
C HIS A 419 -21.90 -25.90 4.75
N LYS A 420 -22.91 -26.64 4.28
CA LYS A 420 -23.59 -26.33 3.01
C LYS A 420 -24.15 -24.90 2.99
N VAL A 421 -24.73 -24.46 4.09
CA VAL A 421 -25.21 -23.07 4.25
C VAL A 421 -24.04 -22.09 4.18
N LEU A 422 -22.91 -22.34 4.85
CA LEU A 422 -21.72 -21.51 4.76
C LEU A 422 -21.20 -21.38 3.32
N PHE A 423 -21.11 -22.49 2.58
CA PHE A 423 -20.69 -22.45 1.18
C PHE A 423 -21.66 -21.64 0.31
N ALA A 424 -22.98 -21.76 0.54
CA ALA A 424 -23.98 -20.97 -0.17
C ALA A 424 -23.83 -19.47 0.14
N MET A 425 -23.66 -19.09 1.42
CA MET A 425 -23.49 -17.69 1.81
C MET A 425 -22.20 -17.07 1.27
N ILE A 426 -21.09 -17.83 1.24
CA ILE A 426 -19.84 -17.38 0.61
C ILE A 426 -20.03 -17.21 -0.90
N ASN A 427 -20.77 -18.12 -1.55
CA ASN A 427 -21.07 -18.01 -2.97
C ASN A 427 -21.94 -16.78 -3.27
N ASP A 428 -22.94 -16.49 -2.46
CA ASP A 428 -23.79 -15.30 -2.59
C ASP A 428 -22.98 -14.02 -2.37
N PHE A 429 -22.11 -14.00 -1.36
CA PHE A 429 -21.17 -12.90 -1.13
C PHE A 429 -20.26 -12.66 -2.34
N PHE A 430 -19.64 -13.72 -2.89
CA PHE A 430 -18.74 -13.62 -4.05
C PHE A 430 -19.39 -13.03 -5.30
N HIS A 431 -20.68 -13.28 -5.52
CA HIS A 431 -21.41 -12.78 -6.68
C HIS A 431 -22.07 -11.41 -6.46
N GLN A 432 -21.92 -10.82 -5.28
CA GLN A 432 -22.60 -9.58 -4.96
C GLN A 432 -21.83 -8.36 -5.48
N ASP A 433 -22.45 -7.59 -6.37
CA ASP A 433 -21.79 -6.39 -6.94
C ASP A 433 -22.11 -5.10 -6.16
N ASN A 434 -23.20 -5.07 -5.37
CA ASN A 434 -23.58 -3.91 -4.56
C ASN A 434 -22.90 -3.93 -3.17
N LYS A 435 -22.27 -2.79 -2.80
CA LYS A 435 -21.52 -2.61 -1.54
C LYS A 435 -22.36 -2.89 -0.30
N GLU A 436 -23.52 -2.26 -0.18
CA GLU A 436 -24.36 -2.35 1.02
C GLU A 436 -24.82 -3.79 1.26
N ALA A 437 -25.25 -4.46 0.20
CA ALA A 437 -25.64 -5.86 0.25
C ALA A 437 -24.46 -6.80 0.51
N ALA A 438 -23.27 -6.53 -0.02
CA ALA A 438 -22.07 -7.31 0.27
C ALA A 438 -21.67 -7.20 1.76
N ILE A 439 -21.74 -5.99 2.33
CA ILE A 439 -21.49 -5.76 3.76
C ILE A 439 -22.53 -6.51 4.61
N MET A 440 -23.81 -6.46 4.25
CA MET A 440 -24.88 -7.17 4.96
C MET A 440 -24.72 -8.69 4.89
N LEU A 441 -24.34 -9.22 3.72
CA LEU A 441 -24.04 -10.65 3.54
C LEU A 441 -22.82 -11.07 4.35
N PHE A 442 -21.75 -10.26 4.38
CA PHE A 442 -20.56 -10.53 5.19
C PHE A 442 -20.88 -10.54 6.69
N GLN A 443 -21.70 -9.60 7.17
CA GLN A 443 -22.15 -9.58 8.56
C GLN A 443 -23.00 -10.80 8.90
N SER A 444 -23.91 -11.18 8.01
CA SER A 444 -24.74 -12.38 8.18
C SER A 444 -23.88 -13.65 8.20
N LEU A 445 -22.88 -13.73 7.32
CA LEU A 445 -21.92 -14.83 7.25
C LEU A 445 -21.08 -14.91 8.53
N SER A 446 -20.57 -13.79 9.03
CA SER A 446 -19.80 -13.76 10.28
C SER A 446 -20.63 -14.31 11.45
N SER A 447 -21.88 -13.86 11.60
CA SER A 447 -22.77 -14.35 12.65
C SER A 447 -23.09 -15.84 12.51
N TYR A 448 -23.25 -16.34 11.28
CA TYR A 448 -23.52 -17.76 11.05
C TYR A 448 -22.29 -18.63 11.34
N ILE A 449 -21.08 -18.16 11.02
CA ILE A 449 -19.82 -18.84 11.37
C ILE A 449 -19.69 -18.97 12.89
N ASP A 450 -20.00 -17.92 13.64
CA ASP A 450 -19.95 -17.98 15.11
C ASP A 450 -20.91 -19.02 15.68
N LEU A 451 -22.14 -19.07 15.18
CA LEU A 451 -23.13 -20.08 15.56
C LEU A 451 -22.69 -21.51 15.20
N HIS A 452 -22.12 -21.68 14.01
CA HIS A 452 -21.59 -22.96 13.55
C HIS A 452 -20.45 -23.45 14.44
N PHE A 453 -19.50 -22.56 14.76
CA PHE A 453 -18.41 -22.87 15.68
C PHE A 453 -18.89 -23.21 17.08
N GLU A 454 -19.90 -22.50 17.61
CA GLU A 454 -20.48 -22.88 18.90
C GLU A 454 -21.10 -24.29 18.86
N ALA A 455 -21.80 -24.64 17.78
CA ALA A 455 -22.39 -25.96 17.60
C ALA A 455 -21.30 -27.06 17.54
N GLU A 456 -20.25 -26.81 16.78
CA GLU A 456 -19.10 -27.71 16.66
C GLU A 456 -18.32 -27.86 17.97
N GLU A 457 -17.99 -26.76 18.64
CA GLU A 457 -17.29 -26.78 19.92
C GLU A 457 -18.10 -27.55 20.99
N ASN A 458 -19.44 -27.41 20.96
CA ASN A 458 -20.33 -28.19 21.82
C ASN A 458 -20.31 -29.69 21.46
N LEU A 459 -20.30 -30.03 20.17
CA LEU A 459 -20.13 -31.42 19.72
C LEU A 459 -18.80 -32.00 20.19
N LEU A 460 -17.69 -31.26 20.04
CA LEU A 460 -16.36 -31.68 20.47
C LEU A 460 -16.30 -31.97 21.98
N ARG A 461 -16.92 -31.10 22.79
CA ARG A 461 -17.06 -31.31 24.24
C ARG A 461 -17.90 -32.55 24.56
N GLN A 462 -18.98 -32.79 23.83
CA GLN A 462 -19.86 -33.96 24.04
C GLN A 462 -19.15 -35.29 23.74
N ILE A 463 -18.35 -35.33 22.67
CA ILE A 463 -17.58 -36.53 22.31
C ILE A 463 -16.26 -36.66 23.09
N ASN A 464 -15.95 -35.73 24.01
CA ASN A 464 -14.69 -35.66 24.75
C ASN A 464 -13.47 -35.72 23.82
N TYR A 465 -13.45 -34.89 22.77
CA TYR A 465 -12.33 -34.83 21.85
C TYR A 465 -11.06 -34.33 22.58
N PRO A 466 -9.90 -35.02 22.51
CA PRO A 466 -8.71 -34.65 23.28
C PRO A 466 -8.18 -33.24 22.98
N ASP A 467 -8.28 -32.81 21.71
CA ASP A 467 -7.73 -31.55 21.22
C ASP A 467 -8.80 -30.44 21.13
N THR A 468 -9.91 -30.54 21.89
CA THR A 468 -10.99 -29.54 21.89
C THR A 468 -10.50 -28.13 22.17
N GLU A 469 -9.62 -27.94 23.17
CA GLU A 469 -9.11 -26.61 23.52
C GLU A 469 -8.21 -26.02 22.42
N GLU A 470 -7.41 -26.85 21.74
CA GLU A 470 -6.63 -26.40 20.58
C GLU A 470 -7.54 -25.99 19.42
N HIS A 471 -8.62 -26.76 19.20
CA HIS A 471 -9.60 -26.49 18.17
C HIS A 471 -10.36 -25.16 18.44
N ILE A 472 -10.81 -24.93 19.68
CA ILE A 472 -11.44 -23.66 20.10
C ILE A 472 -10.48 -22.47 19.88
N ASN A 473 -9.20 -22.63 20.20
CA ASN A 473 -8.21 -21.58 19.97
C ASN A 473 -8.05 -21.27 18.47
N LYS A 474 -8.05 -22.29 17.60
CA LYS A 474 -8.07 -22.09 16.15
C LYS A 474 -9.29 -21.28 15.72
N HIS A 475 -10.49 -21.55 16.24
CA HIS A 475 -11.68 -20.73 15.97
C HIS A 475 -11.51 -19.29 16.43
N GLY A 476 -10.95 -19.06 17.62
CA GLY A 476 -10.65 -17.72 18.13
C GLY A 476 -9.76 -16.90 17.19
N GLU A 477 -8.66 -17.48 16.68
CA GLU A 477 -7.79 -16.80 15.71
C GLU A 477 -8.51 -16.42 14.41
N LEU A 478 -9.53 -17.20 14.05
CA LEU A 478 -10.28 -17.00 12.82
C LEU A 478 -11.33 -15.90 13.02
N ARG A 479 -12.06 -15.90 14.14
CA ARG A 479 -12.95 -14.81 14.54
C ARG A 479 -12.25 -13.45 14.52
N GLU A 480 -11.05 -13.36 15.08
CA GLU A 480 -10.23 -12.12 15.06
C GLU A 480 -9.89 -11.68 13.63
N LYS A 481 -9.55 -12.62 12.73
CA LYS A 481 -9.30 -12.29 11.32
C LYS A 481 -10.54 -11.75 10.62
N PHE A 482 -11.73 -12.30 10.90
CA PHE A 482 -12.98 -11.80 10.33
C PHE A 482 -13.30 -10.38 10.80
N HIS A 483 -13.05 -10.08 12.07
CA HIS A 483 -13.16 -8.71 12.60
C HIS A 483 -12.25 -7.72 11.86
N LEU A 484 -10.99 -8.10 11.60
CA LEU A 484 -10.06 -7.26 10.84
C LEU A 484 -10.47 -7.10 9.37
N LEU A 485 -11.04 -8.12 8.75
CA LEU A 485 -11.52 -8.06 7.36
C LEU A 485 -12.76 -7.20 7.20
N ARG A 486 -13.63 -7.15 8.23
CA ARG A 486 -14.78 -6.25 8.26
C ARG A 486 -14.37 -4.79 8.10
N GLY A 487 -13.34 -4.34 8.84
CA GLY A 487 -12.84 -2.96 8.73
C GLY A 487 -12.27 -2.63 7.35
N LYS A 488 -11.87 -3.64 6.57
CA LYS A 488 -11.41 -3.44 5.17
C LYS A 488 -12.55 -3.36 4.16
N LEU A 489 -13.77 -3.77 4.52
CA LEU A 489 -14.96 -3.62 3.68
C LEU A 489 -15.59 -2.22 3.80
N ASP A 490 -15.19 -1.44 4.81
CA ASP A 490 -15.66 -0.06 4.99
C ASP A 490 -15.17 0.85 3.84
N ASP A 491 -13.91 0.67 3.42
CA ASP A 491 -13.32 1.23 2.20
C ASP A 491 -13.48 0.27 1.01
N TYR A 492 -14.74 0.07 0.59
CA TYR A 492 -15.13 -0.92 -0.42
C TYR A 492 -14.42 -0.72 -1.76
N ASP A 493 -13.48 -1.62 -2.04
CA ASP A 493 -12.88 -1.84 -3.36
C ASP A 493 -13.30 -3.23 -3.86
N ILE A 494 -13.68 -3.30 -5.13
CA ILE A 494 -14.03 -4.54 -5.82
C ILE A 494 -12.87 -5.55 -5.73
N ASP A 495 -11.61 -5.11 -5.81
CA ASP A 495 -10.45 -5.98 -5.68
C ASP A 495 -10.31 -6.56 -4.26
N VAL A 496 -10.57 -5.74 -3.24
CA VAL A 496 -10.59 -6.14 -1.83
C VAL A 496 -11.73 -7.13 -1.58
N HIS A 497 -12.92 -6.88 -2.11
CA HIS A 497 -14.08 -7.78 -2.00
C HIS A 497 -13.73 -9.19 -2.53
N HIS A 498 -13.23 -9.30 -3.77
CA HIS A 498 -12.89 -10.60 -4.34
C HIS A 498 -11.78 -11.33 -3.55
N LYS A 499 -10.78 -10.59 -3.05
CA LYS A 499 -9.73 -11.15 -2.17
C LYS A 499 -10.30 -11.71 -0.87
N ILE A 500 -11.27 -11.02 -0.28
CA ILE A 500 -11.94 -11.47 0.94
C ILE A 500 -12.75 -12.73 0.62
N ALA A 501 -13.53 -12.75 -0.44
CA ALA A 501 -14.32 -13.93 -0.81
C ALA A 501 -13.43 -15.15 -1.11
N MET A 502 -12.30 -14.98 -1.81
CA MET A 502 -11.28 -16.02 -1.97
C MET A 502 -10.71 -16.50 -0.65
N PHE A 503 -10.41 -15.58 0.27
CA PHE A 503 -9.90 -15.93 1.58
C PHE A 503 -10.91 -16.78 2.36
N LEU A 504 -12.18 -16.36 2.39
CA LEU A 504 -13.27 -17.06 3.08
C LEU A 504 -13.44 -18.49 2.57
N TYR A 505 -13.49 -18.66 1.25
CA TYR A 505 -13.58 -19.99 0.63
C TYR A 505 -12.37 -20.87 0.97
N ASN A 506 -11.16 -20.36 0.76
CA ASN A 506 -9.94 -21.12 1.01
C ASN A 506 -9.79 -21.50 2.48
N TRP A 507 -10.23 -20.60 3.37
CA TRP A 507 -10.21 -20.81 4.80
C TRP A 507 -11.17 -21.93 5.20
N LEU A 508 -12.45 -21.85 4.80
CA LEU A 508 -13.48 -22.81 5.19
C LEU A 508 -13.11 -24.21 4.69
N ALA A 509 -12.76 -24.33 3.40
CA ALA A 509 -12.38 -25.61 2.82
C ALA A 509 -11.16 -26.23 3.51
N LYS A 510 -10.14 -25.42 3.84
CA LYS A 510 -8.94 -25.90 4.53
C LYS A 510 -9.23 -26.30 5.98
N HIS A 511 -10.11 -25.58 6.66
CA HIS A 511 -10.50 -25.88 8.03
C HIS A 511 -11.22 -27.23 8.08
N ILE A 512 -12.26 -27.42 7.27
CA ILE A 512 -13.00 -28.68 7.19
C ILE A 512 -12.08 -29.87 6.90
N LEU A 513 -11.25 -29.75 5.86
CA LEU A 513 -10.40 -30.87 5.42
C LEU A 513 -9.25 -31.21 6.39
N LYS A 514 -8.89 -30.31 7.31
CA LYS A 514 -7.76 -30.52 8.23
C LYS A 514 -8.20 -30.66 9.66
N ALA A 515 -8.92 -29.68 10.20
CA ALA A 515 -9.36 -29.69 11.58
C ALA A 515 -10.58 -30.59 11.74
N ASP A 516 -11.58 -30.46 10.88
CA ASP A 516 -12.87 -31.11 11.17
C ASP A 516 -12.84 -32.61 10.87
N MET A 517 -12.07 -32.99 9.85
CA MET A 517 -11.78 -34.38 9.55
C MET A 517 -10.97 -35.11 10.64
N GLU A 518 -10.23 -34.39 11.49
CA GLU A 518 -9.50 -35.01 12.61
C GLU A 518 -10.48 -35.58 13.65
N TYR A 519 -11.51 -34.82 14.05
CA TYR A 519 -12.48 -35.34 15.01
C TYR A 519 -13.48 -36.32 14.38
N LYS A 520 -13.71 -36.29 13.06
CA LYS A 520 -14.38 -37.39 12.35
C LYS A 520 -13.65 -38.71 12.57
N SER A 521 -12.33 -38.70 12.39
CA SER A 521 -11.49 -39.89 12.58
C SER A 521 -11.54 -40.38 14.03
N TYR A 522 -11.56 -39.45 14.99
CA TYR A 522 -11.74 -39.77 16.40
C TYR A 522 -13.14 -40.34 16.73
N ALA A 523 -14.20 -39.73 16.22
CA ALA A 523 -15.57 -40.19 16.44
C ALA A 523 -15.78 -41.63 15.94
N LEU A 524 -15.24 -41.96 14.77
CA LEU A 524 -15.25 -43.34 14.24
C LEU A 524 -14.46 -44.32 15.14
N SER A 525 -13.36 -43.87 15.74
CA SER A 525 -12.57 -44.70 16.66
C SER A 525 -13.30 -45.02 17.98
N ILE A 526 -14.18 -44.12 18.44
CA ILE A 526 -15.02 -44.36 19.63
C ILE A 526 -16.12 -45.39 19.30
N GLU A 527 -16.74 -45.30 18.13
CA GLU A 527 -17.76 -46.28 17.70
C GLU A 527 -17.18 -47.69 17.51
N GLU A 528 -15.95 -47.84 17.00
CA GLU A 528 -15.32 -49.18 16.91
C GLU A 528 -14.94 -49.76 18.28
N SER A 529 -14.51 -48.92 19.23
CA SER A 529 -14.12 -49.35 20.58
C SER A 529 -15.28 -49.82 21.46
N SER A 530 -16.52 -49.52 21.07
CA SER A 530 -17.74 -49.93 21.78
C SER A 530 -18.30 -51.29 21.32
N PHE A 531 -17.62 -51.97 20.39
CA PHE A 531 -17.98 -53.30 19.86
C PHE A 531 -16.94 -54.42 20.10
N THR A 532 -15.87 -54.18 20.86
CA THR A 532 -14.94 -55.21 21.38
C THR A 532 -15.07 -55.37 22.87
#